data_AF-A0A3D5CTB0-F1
#
_entry.id   AF-A0A3D5CTB0-F1
#
_cell.length_a   1.000
_cell.length_b   1.000
_cell.length_c   1.000
_cell.angle_alpha   90.00
_cell.angle_beta   90.00
_cell.angle_gamma   90.00
#
_symmetry.space_group_name_H-M   'P 1'
#
loop_
_entity.id
_entity.type
_entity.pdbx_description
1 polymer ?
#
loop_
_entity_poly.entity_id
_entity_poly.type
_entity_poly.pdbx_seq_one_letter_code
_entity_poly.pdbx_strand_id
1 'polypeptide(L)'
;MMKEHNKLVLIEEDQLNWSDFERSFHELIQGDWGQHFINESIQEYLSDPGDPNFSDSDWGALVYELEEQLVSLSEVKMLFAEWISSIIEPTINQHSPKNVFNKEDLFFSFNYTTTLESIYKIEEGNIYHVHGDYQNVIVGHNGTFVDNFSEEYDPENDNIMLSDAIDSISTLHADLSKDVDKQIDKLKESIFFSELKSVNKIYVLGHGYGEYDYPYYEIISKEVTNECVWNFYPYKSKDKKNLYKLFETLPNIKYQIFDFIPEIFD
;
A
#
# COMPACT_ATOMS: atom_id res chain seq x y z
N MET A 1 -23.23 -6.30 -15.68
CA MET A 1 -21.77 -6.09 -15.72
C MET A 1 -21.01 -6.80 -14.61
N MET A 2 -21.46 -6.83 -13.34
CA MET A 2 -20.83 -7.63 -12.25
C MET A 2 -20.62 -9.13 -12.56
N LYS A 3 -21.44 -9.75 -13.43
CA LYS A 3 -21.27 -11.16 -13.82
C LYS A 3 -20.24 -11.40 -14.94
N GLU A 4 -19.86 -10.36 -15.68
CA GLU A 4 -18.79 -10.46 -16.69
C GLU A 4 -17.43 -10.02 -16.13
N HIS A 5 -17.40 -9.06 -15.20
CA HIS A 5 -16.20 -8.76 -14.41
C HIS A 5 -15.74 -9.99 -13.60
N ASN A 6 -16.66 -10.71 -12.96
CA ASN A 6 -16.35 -11.99 -12.28
C ASN A 6 -15.90 -13.12 -13.23
N LYS A 7 -16.08 -12.98 -14.55
CA LYS A 7 -15.60 -13.94 -15.54
C LYS A 7 -14.20 -13.61 -16.05
N LEU A 8 -13.79 -12.35 -16.05
CA LEU A 8 -12.43 -11.91 -16.38
C LEU A 8 -11.45 -12.24 -15.25
N VAL A 9 -11.89 -12.11 -13.99
CA VAL A 9 -11.10 -12.46 -12.78
C VAL A 9 -10.78 -13.96 -12.68
N LEU A 10 -11.43 -14.83 -13.45
CA LEU A 10 -11.17 -16.28 -13.46
C LEU A 10 -10.15 -16.72 -14.53
N ILE A 11 -9.64 -15.80 -15.36
CA ILE A 11 -8.80 -16.13 -16.53
C ILE A 11 -7.34 -15.70 -16.33
N GLU A 12 -7.04 -14.74 -15.46
CA GLU A 12 -5.67 -14.44 -15.08
C GLU A 12 -5.32 -15.13 -13.76
N GLU A 13 -4.15 -15.78 -13.73
CA GLU A 13 -3.45 -16.13 -12.49
C GLU A 13 -3.07 -14.83 -11.77
N ASP A 14 -4.06 -14.06 -11.29
CA ASP A 14 -3.84 -12.89 -10.46
C ASP A 14 -3.44 -13.36 -9.07
N GLN A 15 -2.18 -13.77 -8.98
CA GLN A 15 -1.44 -13.74 -7.74
C GLN A 15 -1.41 -12.28 -7.30
N LEU A 16 -2.38 -11.89 -6.47
CA LEU A 16 -2.42 -10.62 -5.74
C LEU A 16 -1.03 -10.42 -5.14
N ASN A 17 -0.21 -9.60 -5.80
CA ASN A 17 1.19 -9.48 -5.47
C ASN A 17 1.27 -8.62 -4.22
N TRP A 18 1.35 -9.26 -3.06
CA TRP A 18 1.40 -8.63 -1.74
C TRP A 18 2.36 -7.43 -1.67
N SER A 19 3.48 -7.51 -2.41
CA SER A 19 4.48 -6.44 -2.49
C SER A 19 3.97 -5.13 -3.10
N ASP A 20 2.86 -5.18 -3.83
CA ASP A 20 2.33 -4.07 -4.62
C ASP A 20 0.97 -3.58 -4.05
N PHE A 21 0.50 -4.13 -2.92
CA PHE A 21 -0.82 -3.83 -2.36
C PHE A 21 -1.05 -2.34 -2.08
N GLU A 22 -0.10 -1.64 -1.46
CA GLU A 22 -0.23 -0.19 -1.22
C GLU A 22 -0.25 0.61 -2.52
N ARG A 23 0.52 0.17 -3.53
CA ARG A 23 0.52 0.79 -4.86
C ARG A 23 -0.83 0.64 -5.55
N SER A 24 -1.52 -0.49 -5.36
CA SER A 24 -2.83 -0.74 -5.94
C SER A 24 -3.88 0.30 -5.53
N PHE A 25 -3.77 0.92 -4.36
CA PHE A 25 -4.68 2.01 -3.96
C PHE A 25 -4.49 3.27 -4.82
N HIS A 26 -3.24 3.60 -5.16
CA HIS A 26 -2.97 4.70 -6.09
C HIS A 26 -3.45 4.36 -7.50
N GLU A 27 -3.15 3.14 -7.96
CA GLU A 27 -3.49 2.65 -9.30
C GLU A 27 -5.00 2.42 -9.51
N LEU A 28 -5.80 2.32 -8.44
CA LEU A 28 -7.26 2.19 -8.53
C LEU A 28 -7.89 3.37 -9.30
N ILE A 29 -7.36 4.57 -9.11
CA ILE A 29 -7.81 5.80 -9.78
C ILE A 29 -6.83 6.22 -10.88
N GLN A 30 -5.53 6.20 -10.58
CA GLN A 30 -4.49 6.74 -11.48
C GLN A 30 -3.89 5.70 -12.44
N GLY A 31 -4.25 4.43 -12.30
CA GLY A 31 -3.82 3.36 -13.21
C GLY A 31 -4.70 3.24 -14.45
N ASP A 32 -4.29 2.39 -15.39
CA ASP A 32 -4.96 2.23 -16.68
C ASP A 32 -6.46 1.93 -16.56
N TRP A 33 -6.84 1.04 -15.64
CA TRP A 33 -8.24 0.70 -15.40
C TRP A 33 -9.04 1.88 -14.85
N GLY A 34 -8.53 2.56 -13.82
CA GLY A 34 -9.21 3.70 -13.21
C GLY A 34 -9.40 4.85 -14.19
N GLN A 35 -8.35 5.16 -14.96
CA GLN A 35 -8.41 6.17 -16.01
C GLN A 35 -9.42 5.80 -17.10
N HIS A 36 -9.46 4.53 -17.51
CA HIS A 36 -10.42 4.07 -18.51
C HIS A 36 -11.86 4.18 -17.99
N PHE A 37 -12.13 3.70 -16.77
CA PHE A 37 -13.43 3.77 -16.12
C PHE A 37 -13.94 5.21 -15.97
N ILE A 38 -13.07 6.12 -15.51
CA ILE A 38 -13.42 7.54 -15.36
C ILE A 38 -13.75 8.15 -16.73
N ASN A 39 -12.95 7.87 -17.75
CA ASN A 39 -13.21 8.38 -19.10
C ASN A 39 -14.53 7.85 -19.67
N GLU A 40 -14.83 6.56 -19.51
CA GLU A 40 -16.13 6.00 -19.93
C GLU A 40 -17.29 6.64 -19.18
N SER A 41 -17.13 6.85 -17.86
CA SER A 41 -18.14 7.52 -17.03
C SER A 41 -18.39 8.96 -17.49
N ILE A 42 -17.33 9.70 -17.82
CA ILE A 42 -17.44 11.05 -18.39
C ILE A 42 -18.23 11.01 -19.70
N GLN A 43 -17.93 10.06 -20.61
CA GLN A 43 -18.65 9.98 -21.89
C GLN A 43 -20.13 9.60 -21.74
N GLU A 44 -20.47 8.78 -20.73
CA GLU A 44 -21.83 8.27 -20.53
C GLU A 44 -22.71 9.21 -19.69
N TYR A 45 -22.13 9.86 -18.68
CA TYR A 45 -22.90 10.57 -17.63
C TYR A 45 -22.67 12.08 -17.59
N LEU A 46 -21.69 12.62 -18.33
CA LEU A 46 -21.55 14.08 -18.46
C LEU A 46 -22.63 14.63 -19.40
N SER A 47 -23.65 15.25 -18.80
CA SER A 47 -24.74 15.85 -19.56
C SER A 47 -24.42 17.28 -20.01
N ASP A 48 -25.07 17.73 -21.08
CA ASP A 48 -25.03 19.11 -21.57
C ASP A 48 -26.17 19.91 -20.92
N PRO A 49 -25.88 20.93 -20.08
CA PRO A 49 -26.91 21.80 -19.49
C PRO A 49 -27.78 22.53 -20.52
N GLY A 50 -27.35 22.59 -21.80
CA GLY A 50 -28.12 23.10 -22.92
C GLY A 50 -29.11 22.12 -23.56
N ASP A 51 -29.11 20.84 -23.18
CA ASP A 51 -30.05 19.83 -23.72
C ASP A 51 -31.49 20.14 -23.27
N PRO A 52 -32.49 20.19 -24.17
CA PRO A 52 -33.90 20.38 -23.81
C PRO A 52 -34.49 19.33 -22.85
N ASN A 53 -33.87 18.15 -22.74
CA ASN A 53 -34.26 17.08 -21.81
C ASN A 53 -33.46 17.11 -20.50
N PHE A 54 -32.52 18.05 -20.36
CA PHE A 54 -31.74 18.21 -19.13
C PHE A 54 -32.66 18.49 -17.94
N SER A 55 -32.34 17.85 -16.82
CA SER A 55 -33.12 17.80 -15.61
C SER A 55 -32.24 17.99 -14.37
N ASP A 56 -32.86 18.25 -13.23
CA ASP A 56 -32.12 18.48 -11.98
C ASP A 56 -31.25 17.28 -11.57
N SER A 57 -31.60 16.04 -11.97
CA SER A 57 -30.81 14.85 -11.67
C SER A 57 -29.51 14.76 -12.47
N ASP A 58 -29.43 15.45 -13.62
CA ASP A 58 -28.27 15.35 -14.50
C ASP A 58 -27.06 16.06 -13.88
N TRP A 59 -27.27 17.14 -13.12
CA TRP A 59 -26.21 17.90 -12.42
C TRP A 59 -25.24 17.02 -11.62
N GLY A 60 -25.73 15.98 -10.97
CA GLY A 60 -24.94 15.11 -10.09
C GLY A 60 -24.70 13.71 -10.66
N ALA A 61 -25.14 13.40 -11.87
CA ALA A 61 -25.14 12.04 -12.40
C ALA A 61 -23.72 11.45 -12.51
N LEU A 62 -22.77 12.23 -13.02
CA LEU A 62 -21.38 11.79 -13.15
C LEU A 62 -20.70 11.56 -11.78
N VAL A 63 -20.85 12.51 -10.86
CA VAL A 63 -20.32 12.36 -9.48
C VAL A 63 -20.92 11.12 -8.82
N TYR A 64 -22.23 10.92 -8.95
CA TYR A 64 -22.93 9.78 -8.38
C TYR A 64 -22.40 8.45 -8.93
N GLU A 65 -22.21 8.32 -10.25
CA GLU A 65 -21.66 7.10 -10.85
C GLU A 65 -20.25 6.79 -10.31
N LEU A 66 -19.39 7.81 -10.26
CA LEU A 66 -18.01 7.66 -9.81
C LEU A 66 -17.96 7.25 -8.33
N GLU A 67 -18.74 7.90 -7.46
CA GLU A 67 -18.79 7.60 -6.02
C GLU A 67 -19.43 6.24 -5.73
N GLU A 68 -20.43 5.81 -6.50
CA GLU A 68 -21.12 4.53 -6.29
C GLU A 68 -20.26 3.33 -6.70
N GLN A 69 -19.43 3.46 -7.74
CA GLN A 69 -18.58 2.36 -8.23
C GLN A 69 -17.20 2.31 -7.57
N LEU A 70 -16.70 3.43 -7.02
CA LEU A 70 -15.42 3.48 -6.33
C LEU A 70 -15.58 3.08 -4.86
N VAL A 71 -14.70 2.20 -4.40
CA VAL A 71 -14.74 1.67 -3.03
C VAL A 71 -14.12 2.64 -2.03
N SER A 72 -14.72 2.76 -0.85
CA SER A 72 -14.16 3.55 0.25
C SER A 72 -12.97 2.84 0.93
N LEU A 73 -11.97 3.59 1.41
CA LEU A 73 -10.84 3.02 2.14
C LEU A 73 -11.27 2.25 3.40
N SER A 74 -12.35 2.67 4.05
CA SER A 74 -12.89 2.02 5.24
C SER A 74 -13.44 0.62 4.91
N GLU A 75 -14.16 0.48 3.80
CA GLU A 75 -14.66 -0.80 3.32
C GLU A 75 -13.50 -1.72 2.91
N VAL A 76 -12.50 -1.20 2.19
CA VAL A 76 -11.30 -1.98 1.85
C VAL A 76 -10.59 -2.48 3.12
N LYS A 77 -10.38 -1.60 4.12
CA LYS A 77 -9.76 -1.99 5.40
C LYS A 77 -10.55 -3.08 6.11
N MET A 78 -11.89 -2.97 6.13
CA MET A 78 -12.76 -3.96 6.75
C MET A 78 -12.67 -5.32 6.05
N LEU A 79 -12.83 -5.35 4.72
CA LEU A 79 -12.74 -6.58 3.92
C LEU A 79 -11.35 -7.21 4.01
N PHE A 80 -10.30 -6.39 4.03
CA PHE A 80 -8.92 -6.84 4.17
C PHE A 80 -8.65 -7.45 5.54
N ALA A 81 -9.10 -6.80 6.62
CA ALA A 81 -9.04 -7.34 7.97
C ALA A 81 -9.81 -8.67 8.11
N GLU A 82 -11.01 -8.75 7.52
CA GLU A 82 -11.81 -9.97 7.50
C GLU A 82 -11.09 -11.09 6.74
N TRP A 83 -10.53 -10.80 5.57
CA TRP A 83 -9.79 -11.77 4.78
C TRP A 83 -8.54 -12.28 5.52
N ILE A 84 -7.77 -11.40 6.16
CA ILE A 84 -6.60 -11.82 6.95
C ILE A 84 -7.03 -12.72 8.11
N SER A 85 -8.01 -12.29 8.90
CA SER A 85 -8.44 -13.02 10.10
C SER A 85 -9.14 -14.35 9.80
N SER A 86 -9.89 -14.44 8.70
CA SER A 86 -10.68 -15.63 8.35
C SER A 86 -9.93 -16.64 7.49
N ILE A 87 -8.99 -16.19 6.65
CA ILE A 87 -8.29 -17.06 5.69
C ILE A 87 -6.81 -17.15 6.02
N ILE A 88 -6.11 -16.02 6.11
CA ILE A 88 -4.65 -15.98 6.17
C ILE A 88 -4.13 -16.46 7.53
N GLU A 89 -4.64 -15.91 8.63
CA GLU A 89 -4.24 -16.27 9.99
C GLU A 89 -4.41 -17.77 10.28
N PRO A 90 -5.58 -18.40 10.04
CA PRO A 90 -5.74 -19.84 10.24
C PRO A 90 -4.82 -20.68 9.35
N THR A 91 -4.47 -20.20 8.16
CA THR A 91 -3.56 -20.92 7.24
C THR A 91 -2.13 -20.85 7.73
N ILE A 92 -1.65 -19.68 8.14
CA ILE A 92 -0.29 -19.49 8.64
C ILE A 92 -0.09 -20.24 9.96
N ASN A 93 -1.05 -20.15 10.88
CA ASN A 93 -0.97 -20.77 12.21
C ASN A 93 -0.93 -22.31 12.21
N GLN A 94 -1.02 -22.96 11.05
CA GLN A 94 -0.79 -24.40 10.89
C GLN A 94 0.68 -24.77 10.81
N HIS A 95 1.56 -23.80 10.56
CA HIS A 95 2.99 -24.01 10.36
C HIS A 95 3.77 -23.95 11.67
N SER A 96 4.95 -24.56 11.65
CA SER A 96 5.93 -24.55 12.74
C SER A 96 7.12 -23.63 12.40
N PRO A 97 7.70 -22.93 13.38
CA PRO A 97 8.86 -22.08 13.13
C PRO A 97 10.07 -22.92 12.69
N LYS A 98 10.73 -22.55 11.60
CA LYS A 98 12.00 -23.17 11.16
C LYS A 98 13.24 -22.53 11.79
N ASN A 99 13.12 -21.29 12.26
CA ASN A 99 14.20 -20.55 12.89
C ASN A 99 13.92 -20.32 14.37
N VAL A 100 14.98 -20.06 15.14
CA VAL A 100 14.88 -19.60 16.52
C VAL A 100 15.54 -18.24 16.57
N PHE A 101 14.77 -17.22 16.93
CA PHE A 101 15.26 -15.87 17.14
C PHE A 101 15.64 -15.67 18.61
N ASN A 102 16.58 -14.77 18.86
CA ASN A 102 16.94 -14.40 20.22
C ASN A 102 15.85 -13.52 20.83
N LYS A 103 15.78 -13.52 22.16
CA LYS A 103 14.80 -12.69 22.89
C LYS A 103 15.11 -11.21 22.79
N GLU A 104 16.33 -10.82 22.47
CA GLU A 104 16.72 -9.43 22.24
C GLU A 104 16.62 -9.00 20.78
N ASP A 105 16.23 -9.90 19.86
CA ASP A 105 16.06 -9.54 18.45
C ASP A 105 14.83 -8.62 18.28
N LEU A 106 15.00 -7.59 17.46
CA LEU A 106 13.98 -6.61 17.12
C LEU A 106 13.40 -6.89 15.72
N PHE A 107 12.10 -6.71 15.57
CA PHE A 107 11.36 -7.00 14.35
C PHE A 107 10.61 -5.77 13.86
N PHE A 108 11.02 -5.24 12.71
CA PHE A 108 10.26 -4.24 11.98
C PHE A 108 9.43 -4.96 10.91
N SER A 109 8.12 -5.04 11.09
CA SER A 109 7.23 -5.86 10.27
C SER A 109 6.38 -5.01 9.34
N PHE A 110 6.42 -5.37 8.06
CA PHE A 110 5.49 -4.90 7.01
C PHE A 110 4.31 -5.87 6.81
N ASN A 111 4.24 -6.96 7.58
CA ASN A 111 3.15 -7.92 7.47
C ASN A 111 1.98 -7.50 8.36
N TYR A 112 0.76 -7.75 7.89
CA TYR A 112 -0.48 -7.48 8.62
C TYR A 112 -0.93 -8.65 9.53
N THR A 113 -0.12 -9.70 9.61
CA THR A 113 -0.39 -10.93 10.36
C THR A 113 0.38 -10.96 11.67
N THR A 114 -0.14 -11.68 12.65
CA THR A 114 0.45 -11.93 13.99
C THR A 114 1.46 -13.07 14.02
N THR A 115 2.08 -13.37 12.88
CA THR A 115 2.99 -14.49 12.68
C THR A 115 4.17 -14.53 13.69
N LEU A 116 4.71 -13.37 14.04
CA LEU A 116 5.84 -13.25 14.98
C LEU A 116 5.40 -13.60 16.41
N GLU A 117 4.19 -13.23 16.78
CA GLU A 117 3.58 -13.44 18.08
C GLU A 117 3.02 -14.87 18.22
N SER A 118 2.28 -15.32 17.20
CA SER A 118 1.51 -16.55 17.23
C SER A 118 2.39 -17.78 16.99
N ILE A 119 3.36 -17.72 16.07
CA ILE A 119 4.23 -18.85 15.74
C ILE A 119 5.58 -18.73 16.44
N TYR A 120 6.24 -17.58 16.29
CA TYR A 120 7.59 -17.36 16.82
C TYR A 120 7.64 -16.97 18.30
N LYS A 121 6.49 -16.62 18.90
CA LYS A 121 6.37 -16.24 20.32
C LYS A 121 7.28 -15.06 20.69
N ILE A 122 7.49 -14.13 19.76
CA ILE A 122 8.23 -12.90 20.00
C ILE A 122 7.37 -11.98 20.88
N GLU A 123 8.02 -11.29 21.83
CA GLU A 123 7.34 -10.32 22.70
C GLU A 123 6.95 -9.08 21.91
N GLU A 124 5.71 -8.59 22.12
CA GLU A 124 5.15 -7.43 21.40
C GLU A 124 6.07 -6.20 21.47
N GLY A 125 6.75 -5.97 22.60
CA GLY A 125 7.69 -4.85 22.76
C GLY A 125 8.89 -4.88 21.81
N ASN A 126 9.21 -6.05 21.23
CA ASN A 126 10.28 -6.21 20.26
C ASN A 126 9.79 -6.13 18.81
N ILE A 127 8.49 -5.92 18.59
CA ILE A 127 7.88 -5.89 17.26
C ILE A 127 7.32 -4.50 17.01
N TYR A 128 7.64 -3.94 15.86
CA TYR A 128 6.98 -2.75 15.35
C TYR A 128 6.26 -3.09 14.05
N HIS A 129 4.93 -3.12 14.11
CA HIS A 129 4.08 -3.31 12.94
C HIS A 129 3.78 -1.97 12.28
N VAL A 130 4.49 -1.67 11.19
CA VAL A 130 4.36 -0.38 10.50
C VAL A 130 2.99 -0.19 9.85
N HIS A 131 2.34 -1.30 9.49
CA HIS A 131 0.98 -1.30 8.96
C HIS A 131 -0.09 -1.70 9.99
N GLY A 132 0.27 -1.74 11.28
CA GLY A 132 -0.58 -2.37 12.29
C GLY A 132 -0.80 -3.86 12.02
N ASP A 133 -1.88 -4.40 12.58
CA ASP A 133 -2.31 -5.78 12.39
C ASP A 133 -3.71 -5.83 11.74
N TYR A 134 -4.25 -7.03 11.56
CA TYR A 134 -5.61 -7.18 11.04
C TYR A 134 -6.70 -6.55 11.93
N GLN A 135 -6.42 -6.20 13.19
CA GLN A 135 -7.37 -5.49 14.06
C GLN A 135 -7.31 -3.98 13.84
N ASN A 136 -6.13 -3.45 13.46
CA ASN A 136 -5.89 -2.02 13.24
C ASN A 136 -5.09 -1.80 11.95
N VAL A 137 -5.66 -2.17 10.82
CA VAL A 137 -5.01 -2.09 9.49
C VAL A 137 -4.69 -0.64 9.13
N ILE A 138 -3.40 -0.37 8.91
CA ILE A 138 -2.88 0.88 8.38
C ILE A 138 -2.42 0.64 6.94
N VAL A 139 -3.28 1.01 6.00
CA VAL A 139 -3.06 0.87 4.57
C VAL A 139 -3.48 2.14 3.84
N GLY A 140 -2.82 2.41 2.71
CA GLY A 140 -3.13 3.46 1.75
C GLY A 140 -1.88 3.80 0.93
N HIS A 141 -2.01 4.63 -0.10
CA HIS A 141 -0.86 5.10 -0.90
C HIS A 141 -0.29 6.42 -0.39
N ASN A 142 0.89 6.83 -0.88
CA ASN A 142 1.40 8.20 -0.68
C ASN A 142 1.55 8.99 -2.00
N GLY A 143 1.00 8.45 -3.11
CA GLY A 143 1.06 9.10 -4.42
C GLY A 143 0.16 10.33 -4.51
N THR A 144 0.54 11.26 -5.39
CA THR A 144 -0.22 12.50 -5.67
C THR A 144 -1.24 12.28 -6.78
N PHE A 145 -2.42 12.87 -6.65
CA PHE A 145 -3.40 12.92 -7.73
C PHE A 145 -2.88 13.81 -8.87
N VAL A 146 -2.94 13.32 -10.10
CA VAL A 146 -2.71 14.07 -11.32
C VAL A 146 -4.01 14.09 -12.12
N ASP A 147 -4.52 15.26 -12.42
CA ASP A 147 -5.67 15.38 -13.31
C ASP A 147 -5.23 15.10 -14.75
N ASN A 148 -5.74 14.01 -15.31
CA ASN A 148 -5.49 13.58 -16.68
C ASN A 148 -6.77 13.64 -17.53
N PHE A 149 -7.85 14.21 -16.99
CA PHE A 149 -9.21 14.10 -17.53
C PHE A 149 -9.74 15.45 -18.00
N SER A 150 -9.40 16.54 -17.31
CA SER A 150 -9.75 17.89 -17.74
C SER A 150 -8.75 18.44 -18.76
N GLU A 151 -9.24 19.31 -19.65
CA GLU A 151 -8.37 20.22 -20.39
C GLU A 151 -7.92 21.39 -19.48
N GLU A 152 -6.99 22.22 -19.94
CA GLU A 152 -6.55 23.39 -19.18
C GLU A 152 -7.75 24.32 -18.89
N TYR A 153 -8.01 24.58 -17.60
CA TYR A 153 -9.18 25.32 -17.11
C TYR A 153 -9.46 26.60 -17.91
N ASP A 154 -10.63 26.65 -18.55
CA ASP A 154 -11.20 27.82 -19.22
C ASP A 154 -12.50 28.27 -18.53
N PRO A 155 -12.48 29.37 -17.75
CA PRO A 155 -13.65 29.85 -17.03
C PRO A 155 -14.85 30.24 -17.91
N GLU A 156 -14.69 30.39 -19.22
CA GLU A 156 -15.81 30.65 -20.14
C GLU A 156 -16.43 29.38 -20.73
N ASN A 157 -15.73 28.25 -20.71
CA ASN A 157 -16.14 27.01 -21.40
C ASN A 157 -16.15 25.76 -20.50
N ASP A 158 -15.64 25.85 -19.28
CA ASP A 158 -15.56 24.69 -18.39
C ASP A 158 -16.91 24.24 -17.89
N ASN A 159 -17.14 22.93 -18.02
CA ASN A 159 -18.33 22.28 -17.50
C ASN A 159 -18.17 22.10 -15.98
N ILE A 160 -18.95 22.84 -15.19
CA ILE A 160 -18.97 22.76 -13.72
C ILE A 160 -19.17 21.32 -13.24
N MET A 161 -20.00 20.52 -13.94
CA MET A 161 -20.23 19.12 -13.58
C MET A 161 -18.99 18.25 -13.75
N LEU A 162 -18.15 18.55 -14.75
CA LEU A 162 -16.86 17.88 -14.92
C LEU A 162 -15.90 18.30 -13.80
N SER A 163 -15.82 19.60 -13.49
CA SER A 163 -15.00 20.11 -12.37
C SER A 163 -15.39 19.44 -11.06
N ASP A 164 -16.68 19.38 -10.74
CA ASP A 164 -17.19 18.74 -9.51
C ASP A 164 -16.84 17.24 -9.48
N ALA A 165 -16.89 16.55 -10.62
CA ALA A 165 -16.50 15.14 -10.73
C ALA A 165 -14.99 14.94 -10.50
N ILE A 166 -14.14 15.80 -11.06
CA ILE A 166 -12.69 15.72 -10.84
C ILE A 166 -12.34 16.01 -9.38
N ASP A 167 -12.98 17.01 -8.77
CA ASP A 167 -12.79 17.30 -7.34
C ASP A 167 -13.23 16.13 -6.45
N SER A 168 -14.32 15.45 -6.79
CA SER A 168 -14.77 14.23 -6.08
C SER A 168 -13.74 13.10 -6.24
N ILE A 169 -13.25 12.80 -7.45
CA ILE A 169 -12.22 11.76 -7.67
C ILE A 169 -10.91 12.10 -6.93
N SER A 170 -10.48 13.36 -6.97
CA SER A 170 -9.29 13.83 -6.26
C SER A 170 -9.44 13.63 -4.75
N THR A 171 -10.64 13.89 -4.21
CA THR A 171 -10.97 13.63 -2.80
C THR A 171 -10.95 12.13 -2.48
N LEU A 172 -11.55 11.28 -3.32
CA LEU A 172 -11.51 9.83 -3.16
C LEU A 172 -10.08 9.29 -3.18
N HIS A 173 -9.23 9.80 -4.07
CA HIS A 173 -7.81 9.46 -4.12
C HIS A 173 -7.09 9.87 -2.82
N ALA A 174 -7.33 11.09 -2.34
CA ALA A 174 -6.77 11.54 -1.07
C ALA A 174 -7.26 10.67 0.11
N ASP A 175 -8.52 10.24 0.11
CA ASP A 175 -9.10 9.36 1.13
C ASP A 175 -8.51 7.94 1.11
N LEU A 176 -7.97 7.49 -0.03
CA LEU A 176 -7.22 6.23 -0.17
C LEU A 176 -5.74 6.36 0.24
N SER A 177 -5.30 7.56 0.64
CA SER A 177 -3.92 7.80 1.05
C SER A 177 -3.63 7.36 2.49
N LYS A 178 -2.37 7.01 2.74
CA LYS A 178 -1.79 6.82 4.07
C LYS A 178 -0.91 8.02 4.38
N ASP A 179 -1.16 8.64 5.53
CA ASP A 179 -0.29 9.66 6.10
C ASP A 179 1.01 9.01 6.61
N VAL A 180 2.00 8.93 5.72
CA VAL A 180 3.33 8.34 5.98
C VAL A 180 4.09 9.15 7.02
N ASP A 181 4.04 10.47 6.96
CA ASP A 181 4.74 11.35 7.90
C ASP A 181 4.26 11.09 9.33
N LYS A 182 2.94 10.94 9.53
CA LYS A 182 2.38 10.54 10.82
C LYS A 182 2.83 9.15 11.27
N GLN A 183 2.98 8.19 10.37
CA GLN A 183 3.51 6.87 10.76
C GLN A 183 4.99 6.95 11.15
N ILE A 184 5.77 7.76 10.43
CA ILE A 184 7.18 8.01 10.73
C ILE A 184 7.33 8.69 12.09
N ASP A 185 6.48 9.66 12.43
CA ASP A 185 6.52 10.32 13.73
C ASP A 185 6.14 9.37 14.86
N LYS A 186 5.11 8.54 14.67
CA LYS A 186 4.77 7.45 15.63
C LYS A 186 5.92 6.47 15.82
N LEU A 187 6.65 6.13 14.75
CA LEU A 187 7.82 5.27 14.84
C LEU A 187 8.90 5.95 15.71
N LYS A 188 9.26 7.20 15.42
CA LYS A 188 10.27 7.95 16.20
C LYS A 188 9.94 8.04 17.68
N GLU A 189 8.66 8.14 18.03
CA GLU A 189 8.18 8.23 19.42
C GLU A 189 8.17 6.88 20.15
N SER A 190 8.32 5.77 19.43
CA SER A 190 8.25 4.43 19.99
C SER A 190 9.51 4.03 20.76
N ILE A 191 9.34 3.16 21.76
CA ILE A 191 10.45 2.53 22.48
C ILE A 191 11.30 1.70 21.51
N PHE A 192 10.65 0.97 20.59
CA PHE A 192 11.30 0.19 19.55
C PHE A 192 12.36 1.00 18.78
N PHE A 193 12.01 2.22 18.35
CA PHE A 193 12.93 3.06 17.59
C PHE A 193 14.15 3.47 18.42
N SER A 194 13.99 3.74 19.71
CA SER A 194 15.11 4.08 20.58
C SER A 194 16.11 2.94 20.78
N GLU A 195 15.65 1.69 20.71
CA GLU A 195 16.49 0.49 20.84
C GLU A 195 17.37 0.26 19.59
N LEU A 196 16.98 0.82 18.43
CA LEU A 196 17.73 0.68 17.16
C LEU A 196 19.17 1.19 17.27
N LYS A 197 19.46 2.13 18.17
CA LYS A 197 20.81 2.66 18.43
C LYS A 197 21.83 1.58 18.81
N SER A 198 21.37 0.45 19.32
CA SER A 198 22.22 -0.68 19.70
C SER A 198 22.44 -1.70 18.57
N VAL A 199 21.67 -1.58 17.48
CA VAL A 199 21.65 -2.56 16.39
C VAL A 199 22.86 -2.38 15.48
N ASN A 200 23.60 -3.48 15.29
CA ASN A 200 24.77 -3.56 14.41
C ASN A 200 24.59 -4.52 13.22
N LYS A 201 23.42 -5.15 13.12
CA LYS A 201 23.11 -6.04 12.00
C LYS A 201 21.63 -6.03 11.74
N ILE A 202 21.26 -5.89 10.47
CA ILE A 202 19.87 -5.96 10.01
C ILE A 202 19.75 -7.11 9.01
N TYR A 203 18.62 -7.81 9.06
CA TYR A 203 18.24 -8.84 8.09
C TYR A 203 16.91 -8.41 7.47
N VAL A 204 16.89 -8.23 6.15
CA VAL A 204 15.68 -7.84 5.40
C VAL A 204 15.22 -9.02 4.56
N LEU A 205 14.13 -9.65 5.00
CA LEU A 205 13.62 -10.91 4.46
C LEU A 205 12.34 -10.68 3.65
N GLY A 206 12.29 -11.19 2.42
CA GLY A 206 11.04 -11.29 1.64
C GLY A 206 10.39 -9.95 1.26
N HIS A 207 11.14 -8.85 1.29
CA HIS A 207 10.62 -7.50 1.03
C HIS A 207 10.73 -7.13 -0.47
N GLY A 208 9.76 -6.38 -1.00
CA GLY A 208 9.73 -5.96 -2.42
C GLY A 208 10.59 -4.73 -2.75
N TYR A 209 11.04 -4.01 -1.72
CA TYR A 209 11.85 -2.79 -1.76
C TYR A 209 11.19 -1.66 -2.57
N GLY A 210 9.88 -1.51 -2.43
CA GLY A 210 9.12 -0.47 -3.12
C GLY A 210 9.48 0.94 -2.66
N GLU A 211 9.29 1.92 -3.52
CA GLU A 211 9.59 3.34 -3.22
C GLU A 211 8.71 3.91 -2.10
N TYR A 212 7.50 3.37 -1.94
CA TYR A 212 6.58 3.70 -0.85
C TYR A 212 7.18 3.40 0.54
N ASP A 213 8.13 2.45 0.63
CA ASP A 213 8.75 2.03 1.89
C ASP A 213 10.04 2.78 2.21
N TYR A 214 10.60 3.53 1.25
CA TYR A 214 11.89 4.21 1.40
C TYR A 214 12.00 5.08 2.65
N PRO A 215 10.96 5.84 3.06
CA PRO A 215 11.03 6.64 4.29
C PRO A 215 11.37 5.83 5.54
N TYR A 216 10.90 4.57 5.63
CA TYR A 216 11.21 3.69 6.76
C TYR A 216 12.65 3.21 6.73
N TYR A 217 13.17 2.83 5.56
CA TYR A 217 14.57 2.45 5.42
C TYR A 217 15.51 3.61 5.75
N GLU A 218 15.19 4.80 5.26
CA GLU A 218 15.98 6.00 5.52
C GLU A 218 16.07 6.31 6.99
N ILE A 219 14.95 6.30 7.71
CA ILE A 219 14.97 6.65 9.12
C ILE A 219 15.63 5.58 9.98
N ILE A 220 15.41 4.29 9.69
CA ILE A 220 16.09 3.19 10.38
C ILE A 220 17.60 3.28 10.15
N SER A 221 18.05 3.57 8.91
CA SER A 221 19.47 3.69 8.58
C SER A 221 20.19 4.79 9.35
N LYS A 222 19.47 5.84 9.76
CA LYS A 222 20.00 6.97 10.53
C LYS A 222 20.07 6.68 12.04
N GLU A 223 19.25 5.76 12.53
CA GLU A 223 19.15 5.45 13.97
C GLU A 223 20.07 4.31 14.41
N VAL A 224 20.37 3.38 13.50
CA VAL A 224 21.24 2.23 13.79
C VAL A 224 22.71 2.64 13.92
N THR A 225 23.54 1.74 14.43
CA THR A 225 24.98 2.02 14.56
C THR A 225 25.63 2.28 13.19
N ASN A 226 26.65 3.16 13.15
CA ASN A 226 27.42 3.43 11.92
C ASN A 226 28.14 2.19 11.34
N GLU A 227 28.33 1.17 12.18
CA GLU A 227 28.94 -0.11 11.80
C GLU A 227 27.91 -1.17 11.39
N CYS A 228 26.62 -0.80 11.36
CA CYS A 228 25.54 -1.73 11.07
C CYS A 228 25.63 -2.32 9.66
N VAL A 229 25.62 -3.64 9.56
CA VAL A 229 25.61 -4.37 8.28
C VAL A 229 24.22 -4.86 7.96
N TRP A 230 23.67 -4.40 6.84
CA TRP A 230 22.38 -4.83 6.31
C TRP A 230 22.52 -6.05 5.42
N ASN A 231 21.73 -7.08 5.66
CA ASN A 231 21.74 -8.34 4.91
C ASN A 231 20.41 -8.45 4.16
N PHE A 232 20.45 -8.31 2.84
CA PHE A 232 19.26 -8.28 1.99
C PHE A 232 19.04 -9.62 1.30
N TYR A 233 17.79 -10.09 1.33
CA TYR A 233 17.35 -11.36 0.74
C TYR A 233 16.19 -11.13 -0.24
N PRO A 234 16.45 -10.58 -1.45
CA PRO A 234 15.43 -10.36 -2.47
C PRO A 234 14.79 -11.67 -2.95
N TYR A 235 13.46 -11.71 -3.13
CA TYR A 235 12.74 -12.93 -3.52
C TYR A 235 12.75 -13.19 -5.01
N LYS A 236 12.56 -12.16 -5.82
CA LYS A 236 12.56 -12.25 -7.28
C LYS A 236 13.51 -11.22 -7.90
N SER A 237 13.81 -11.41 -9.19
CA SER A 237 14.68 -10.49 -9.93
C SER A 237 14.16 -9.04 -9.97
N LYS A 238 12.84 -8.83 -9.89
CA LYS A 238 12.23 -7.49 -9.76
C LYS A 238 12.65 -6.82 -8.45
N ASP A 239 12.60 -7.53 -7.33
CA ASP A 239 12.98 -7.00 -6.01
C ASP A 239 14.46 -6.62 -5.98
N LYS A 240 15.33 -7.40 -6.64
CA LYS A 240 16.75 -7.05 -6.76
C LYS A 240 16.96 -5.73 -7.52
N LYS A 241 16.16 -5.44 -8.56
CA LYS A 241 16.19 -4.15 -9.27
C LYS A 241 15.73 -3.01 -8.36
N ASN A 242 14.64 -3.22 -7.62
CA ASN A 242 14.13 -2.25 -6.66
C ASN A 242 15.14 -1.96 -5.54
N LEU A 243 15.82 -3.00 -5.03
CA LEU A 243 16.88 -2.87 -4.04
C LEU A 243 18.03 -1.99 -4.51
N TYR A 244 18.44 -2.10 -5.78
CA TYR A 244 19.47 -1.21 -6.33
C TYR A 244 19.02 0.26 -6.36
N LYS A 245 17.74 0.53 -6.66
CA LYS A 245 17.17 1.88 -6.56
C LYS A 245 17.15 2.37 -5.11
N LEU A 246 16.78 1.52 -4.17
CA LEU A 246 16.83 1.85 -2.73
C LEU A 246 18.24 2.28 -2.31
N PHE A 247 19.30 1.64 -2.79
CA PHE A 247 20.67 2.04 -2.46
C PHE A 247 21.07 3.43 -2.97
N GLU A 248 20.43 3.94 -4.02
CA GLU A 248 20.64 5.33 -4.47
C GLU A 248 20.14 6.32 -3.40
N THR A 249 19.14 5.95 -2.61
CA THR A 249 18.60 6.74 -1.48
C THR A 249 19.39 6.54 -0.17
N LEU A 250 20.15 5.45 -0.07
CA LEU A 250 20.90 5.04 1.14
C LEU A 250 22.41 4.91 0.88
N PRO A 251 23.13 5.95 0.43
CA PRO A 251 24.48 5.80 -0.10
C PRO A 251 25.55 5.36 0.92
N ASN A 252 25.27 5.45 2.22
CA ASN A 252 26.26 5.22 3.27
C ASN A 252 26.08 3.91 4.06
N ILE A 253 25.13 3.06 3.68
CA ILE A 253 24.89 1.80 4.41
C ILE A 253 25.95 0.75 4.06
N LYS A 254 26.37 -0.05 5.04
CA LYS A 254 27.16 -1.26 4.80
C LYS A 254 26.19 -2.41 4.54
N TYR A 255 26.36 -3.15 3.45
CA TYR A 255 25.41 -4.19 3.09
C TYR A 255 26.00 -5.42 2.42
N GLN A 256 25.23 -6.50 2.46
CA GLN A 256 25.43 -7.75 1.73
C GLN A 256 24.11 -8.15 1.06
N ILE A 257 24.18 -8.72 -0.13
CA ILE A 257 23.01 -9.28 -0.83
C ILE A 257 23.20 -10.78 -0.93
N PHE A 258 22.14 -11.53 -0.62
CA PHE A 258 22.09 -12.98 -0.70
C PHE A 258 21.07 -13.40 -1.76
N ASP A 259 21.45 -14.34 -2.63
CA ASP A 259 20.60 -14.85 -3.72
C ASP A 259 19.77 -16.08 -3.30
N PHE A 260 19.46 -16.22 -2.01
CA PHE A 260 18.56 -17.23 -1.46
C PHE A 260 17.65 -16.59 -0.42
N ILE A 261 16.55 -17.23 -0.06
CA ILE A 261 15.72 -16.81 1.08
C ILE A 261 15.77 -17.89 2.15
N PRO A 262 16.05 -17.53 3.42
CA PRO A 262 15.92 -18.47 4.52
C PRO A 262 14.49 -18.99 4.58
N GLU A 263 14.32 -20.30 4.72
CA GLU A 263 12.99 -20.84 5.00
C GLU A 263 12.55 -20.40 6.41
N ILE A 264 11.35 -19.84 6.51
CA ILE A 264 10.80 -19.29 7.75
C ILE A 264 9.77 -20.26 8.36
N PHE A 265 9.13 -21.11 7.56
CA PHE A 265 8.16 -22.13 8.01
C PHE A 265 8.44 -23.50 7.40
N ASP A 266 7.86 -24.54 7.98
CA ASP A 266 7.96 -25.94 7.53
C ASP A 266 7.40 -26.21 6.14
#